data_AF-A0A2E7I1H9-F1
#
_entry.id   AF-A0A2E7I1H9-F1
#
_cell.length_a   1.000
_cell.length_b   1.000
_cell.length_c   1.000
_cell.angle_alpha   90.00
_cell.angle_beta   90.00
_cell.angle_gamma   90.00
#
_symmetry.space_group_name_H-M   'P 1'
#
loop_
_entity.id
_entity.type
_entity.pdbx_description
1 polymer ?
#
loop_
_entity_poly.entity_id
_entity_poly.type
_entity_poly.pdbx_seq_one_letter_code
_entity_poly.pdbx_strand_id
1 'polypeptide(L)'
;MIAALLWFMQGSAVGTSIGLKSPAQLHSYYIEQGYTMEALRAGNVQVPPVFITAVPEGWAKDLDVKQKKSLFFRTLLPLVLQVNKDILEDRARLAELQKRSSGGRDLSRDDHGWLRHLAERYDVIDLKDSDSRDFPTAAQLAKLTLRVDIIPPSLALSQGAIESAYALSRFAVEGNALFGQWHYGKGLKPEKQRQELGDYRIASFKTPIASVRGYAANLNTNPAYRPFREMRAVARSNDRVLHGNALVAGLKAYSERGVAYIDEVRGLIRVNGLSGTDTAELEDGPPIELRAGLF
;
A
#
# COMPACT_ATOMS: atom_id res chain seq x y z
N MET A 1 -9.97 39.60 -5.20
CA MET A 1 -10.42 39.35 -6.59
C MET A 1 -9.74 38.07 -7.08
N ILE A 2 -10.32 36.91 -6.76
CA ILE A 2 -9.89 35.61 -7.27
C ILE A 2 -11.19 34.88 -7.60
N ALA A 3 -11.59 34.95 -8.87
CA ALA A 3 -12.70 34.16 -9.39
C ALA A 3 -12.11 32.86 -9.93
N ALA A 4 -12.19 31.79 -9.13
CA ALA A 4 -11.92 30.43 -9.60
C ALA A 4 -13.22 29.87 -10.17
N LEU A 5 -13.37 29.94 -11.49
CA LEU A 5 -14.38 29.19 -12.23
C LEU A 5 -13.92 27.73 -12.35
N LEU A 6 -14.58 26.83 -11.63
CA LEU A 6 -14.44 25.37 -11.76
C LEU A 6 -15.76 24.75 -12.22
N TRP A 7 -15.92 24.50 -13.51
CA TRP A 7 -16.90 23.57 -14.11
C TRP A 7 -16.13 22.74 -15.16
N PHE A 8 -16.27 21.41 -15.29
CA PHE A 8 -17.48 20.62 -15.48
C PHE A 8 -17.46 19.31 -14.66
N MET A 9 -18.56 19.06 -13.94
CA MET A 9 -18.95 17.70 -13.54
C MET A 9 -19.71 17.06 -14.71
N GLN A 10 -19.20 15.96 -15.25
CA GLN A 10 -20.05 14.99 -15.94
C GLN A 10 -20.27 13.82 -14.98
N GLY A 11 -21.43 13.83 -14.33
CA GLY A 11 -21.89 12.73 -13.52
C GLY A 11 -22.43 11.60 -14.38
N SER A 12 -21.93 10.40 -14.12
CA SER A 12 -22.73 9.18 -14.07
C SER A 12 -22.26 8.42 -12.83
N ALA A 13 -22.94 7.34 -12.41
CA ALA A 13 -22.60 6.55 -11.21
C ALA A 13 -21.26 5.77 -11.31
N VAL A 14 -20.30 6.32 -12.06
CA VAL A 14 -18.95 5.85 -12.38
C VAL A 14 -18.01 6.96 -11.90
N GLY A 15 -16.90 6.60 -11.26
CA GLY A 15 -16.00 7.55 -10.56
C GLY A 15 -15.69 8.87 -11.28
N THR A 16 -15.43 9.93 -10.51
CA THR A 16 -15.13 11.26 -11.07
C THR A 16 -13.69 11.30 -11.56
N SER A 17 -13.44 11.83 -12.75
CA SER A 17 -12.08 12.06 -13.26
C SER A 17 -11.74 13.55 -13.24
N ILE A 18 -10.65 13.92 -12.58
CA ILE A 18 -10.16 15.31 -12.52
C ILE A 18 -8.82 15.39 -13.27
N GLY A 19 -8.75 16.30 -14.24
CA GLY A 19 -7.50 16.63 -14.94
C GLY A 19 -6.73 17.70 -14.16
N LEU A 20 -5.53 17.36 -13.69
CA LEU A 20 -4.65 18.29 -13.00
C LEU A 20 -3.51 18.70 -13.93
N LYS A 21 -3.08 19.97 -13.82
CA LYS A 21 -2.09 20.61 -14.69
C LYS A 21 -0.75 20.90 -14.02
N SER A 22 -0.68 20.88 -12.68
CA SER A 22 0.56 21.17 -11.94
C SER A 22 0.56 20.66 -10.49
N PRO A 23 1.74 20.51 -9.84
CA PRO A 23 1.82 20.02 -8.46
C PRO A 23 1.14 20.95 -7.49
N ALA A 24 1.23 22.26 -7.76
CA ALA A 24 0.56 23.29 -7.01
C ALA A 24 -0.97 23.13 -7.08
N GLN A 25 -1.52 22.74 -8.23
CA GLN A 25 -2.96 22.50 -8.36
C GLN A 25 -3.39 21.27 -7.56
N LEU A 26 -2.66 20.16 -7.61
CA LEU A 26 -2.95 18.98 -6.78
C LEU A 26 -2.84 19.31 -5.28
N HIS A 27 -1.79 20.01 -4.90
CA HIS A 27 -1.59 20.45 -3.53
C HIS A 27 -2.75 21.32 -3.01
N SER A 28 -3.23 22.25 -3.84
CA SER A 28 -4.36 23.14 -3.53
C SER A 28 -5.69 22.38 -3.49
N TYR A 29 -5.92 21.48 -4.44
CA TYR A 29 -7.09 20.59 -4.45
C TYR A 29 -7.23 19.85 -3.11
N TYR A 30 -6.15 19.23 -2.62
CA TYR A 30 -6.20 18.57 -1.32
C TYR A 30 -6.50 19.52 -0.15
N ILE A 31 -6.00 20.77 -0.18
CA ILE A 31 -6.33 21.77 0.85
C ILE A 31 -7.81 22.13 0.80
N GLU A 32 -8.37 22.34 -0.39
CA GLU A 32 -9.79 22.66 -0.59
C GLU A 32 -10.71 21.55 -0.09
N GLN A 33 -10.27 20.28 -0.16
CA GLN A 33 -10.99 19.13 0.41
C GLN A 33 -10.78 18.97 1.94
N GLY A 34 -10.07 19.89 2.61
CA GLY A 34 -9.72 19.75 4.03
C GLY A 34 -8.68 18.64 4.31
N TYR A 35 -8.17 18.00 3.26
CA TYR A 35 -7.22 16.90 3.34
C TYR A 35 -5.80 17.44 3.54
N THR A 36 -5.42 17.70 4.79
CA THR A 36 -4.15 18.35 5.16
C THR A 36 -3.26 17.44 6.00
N MET A 37 -1.95 17.76 6.11
CA MET A 37 -1.05 17.03 7.03
C MET A 37 -1.43 17.22 8.49
N GLU A 38 -2.08 18.34 8.85
CA GLU A 38 -2.55 18.59 10.21
C GLU A 38 -3.66 17.62 10.58
N ALA A 39 -4.64 17.45 9.69
CA ALA A 39 -5.66 16.42 9.84
C ALA A 39 -5.00 15.04 10.01
N LEU A 40 -4.11 14.65 9.09
CA LEU A 40 -3.44 13.34 9.14
C LEU A 40 -2.70 13.06 10.45
N ARG A 41 -2.14 14.10 11.09
CA ARG A 41 -1.43 13.98 12.37
C ARG A 41 -2.38 13.82 13.55
N ALA A 42 -3.58 14.40 13.47
CA ALA A 42 -4.60 14.27 14.51
C ALA A 42 -5.13 12.82 14.62
N GLY A 43 -5.08 12.07 13.52
CA GLY A 43 -5.56 10.68 13.44
C GLY A 43 -7.07 10.57 13.30
N ASN A 44 -7.56 9.34 13.10
CA ASN A 44 -8.99 9.03 12.84
C ASN A 44 -9.59 9.85 11.68
N VAL A 45 -8.76 10.20 10.70
CA VAL A 45 -9.17 11.00 9.55
C VAL A 45 -9.87 10.13 8.53
N GLN A 46 -10.98 10.64 8.02
CA GLN A 46 -11.62 10.15 6.80
C GLN A 46 -10.85 10.71 5.60
N VAL A 47 -10.26 9.81 4.82
CA VAL A 47 -9.36 10.14 3.70
C VAL A 47 -10.16 10.03 2.41
N PRO A 48 -10.18 11.08 1.57
CA PRO A 48 -10.95 11.06 0.34
C PRO A 48 -10.39 10.00 -0.64
N PRO A 49 -11.24 9.29 -1.40
CA PRO A 49 -10.85 8.16 -2.24
C PRO A 49 -10.24 8.65 -3.56
N VAL A 50 -9.11 9.33 -3.47
CA VAL A 50 -8.43 10.00 -4.58
C VAL A 50 -7.25 9.15 -5.07
N PHE A 51 -7.26 8.80 -6.36
CA PHE A 51 -6.32 7.86 -6.96
C PHE A 51 -5.63 8.45 -8.18
N ILE A 52 -4.29 8.51 -8.15
CA ILE A 52 -3.50 8.84 -9.35
C ILE A 52 -3.34 7.62 -10.25
N THR A 53 -3.42 7.83 -11.56
CA THR A 53 -3.20 6.77 -12.56
C THR A 53 -1.73 6.56 -12.90
N ALA A 54 -0.89 7.58 -12.72
CA ALA A 54 0.56 7.55 -12.89
C ALA A 54 1.25 8.60 -12.00
N VAL A 55 2.53 8.41 -11.72
CA VAL A 55 3.39 9.48 -11.17
C VAL A 55 3.82 10.38 -12.34
N PRO A 56 3.48 11.68 -12.35
CA PRO A 56 3.76 12.57 -13.48
C PRO A 56 5.23 13.01 -13.55
N GLU A 57 5.69 13.39 -14.76
CA GLU A 57 7.05 13.89 -15.10
C GLU A 57 7.30 15.33 -14.58
N GLY A 58 6.82 15.60 -13.37
CA GLY A 58 6.90 16.89 -12.72
C GLY A 58 6.33 16.87 -11.31
N TRP A 59 6.16 15.68 -10.72
CA TRP A 59 5.47 15.37 -9.47
C TRP A 59 5.52 16.45 -8.38
N ALA A 60 6.68 17.05 -8.18
CA ALA A 60 6.90 18.02 -7.11
C ALA A 60 7.69 19.25 -7.60
N LYS A 61 7.62 19.54 -8.90
CA LYS A 61 8.26 20.70 -9.52
C LYS A 61 7.76 21.99 -8.86
N ASP A 62 8.69 22.92 -8.61
CA ASP A 62 8.44 24.25 -8.03
C ASP A 62 7.80 24.28 -6.63
N LEU A 63 7.69 23.12 -5.95
CA LEU A 63 7.24 23.04 -4.56
C LEU A 63 8.42 23.12 -3.57
N ASP A 64 8.18 23.71 -2.40
CA ASP A 64 9.14 23.68 -1.30
C ASP A 64 9.23 22.27 -0.65
N VAL A 65 10.26 22.04 0.18
CA VAL A 65 10.48 20.72 0.81
C VAL A 65 9.29 20.24 1.63
N LYS A 66 8.58 21.13 2.33
CA LYS A 66 7.42 20.77 3.17
C LYS A 66 6.23 20.38 2.30
N GLN A 67 5.98 21.14 1.24
CA GLN A 67 4.93 20.89 0.25
C GLN A 67 5.17 19.59 -0.51
N LYS A 68 6.41 19.29 -0.94
CA LYS A 68 6.77 18.02 -1.60
C LYS A 68 6.43 16.81 -0.73
N LYS A 69 6.85 16.82 0.54
CA LYS A 69 6.56 15.74 1.49
C LYS A 69 5.05 15.61 1.73
N SER A 70 4.37 16.75 1.93
CA SER A 70 2.91 16.78 2.12
C SER A 70 2.15 16.22 0.93
N LEU A 71 2.53 16.59 -0.29
CA LEU A 71 1.95 16.09 -1.53
C LEU A 71 2.13 14.58 -1.65
N PHE A 72 3.33 14.10 -1.34
CA PHE A 72 3.64 12.67 -1.37
C PHE A 72 2.77 11.87 -0.40
N PHE A 73 2.77 12.21 0.88
CA PHE A 73 2.01 11.46 1.88
C PHE A 73 0.51 11.47 1.59
N ARG A 74 -0.03 12.63 1.23
CA ARG A 74 -1.46 12.76 0.91
C ARG A 74 -1.86 11.97 -0.33
N THR A 75 -0.99 11.85 -1.32
CA THR A 75 -1.31 11.06 -2.51
C THR A 75 -1.11 9.57 -2.32
N LEU A 76 -0.14 9.15 -1.51
CA LEU A 76 0.12 7.73 -1.28
C LEU A 76 -0.89 7.09 -0.32
N LEU A 77 -1.31 7.82 0.72
CA LEU A 77 -2.20 7.29 1.76
C LEU A 77 -3.50 6.66 1.23
N PRO A 78 -4.32 7.30 0.36
CA PRO A 78 -5.54 6.68 -0.15
C PRO A 78 -5.27 5.37 -0.92
N LEU A 79 -4.12 5.27 -1.61
CA LEU A 79 -3.72 4.03 -2.28
C LEU A 79 -3.46 2.91 -1.26
N VAL A 80 -2.76 3.23 -0.17
CA VAL A 80 -2.49 2.29 0.94
C VAL A 80 -3.77 1.87 1.63
N LEU A 81 -4.66 2.82 1.93
CA LEU A 81 -5.93 2.54 2.59
C LEU A 81 -6.86 1.69 1.72
N GLN A 82 -6.91 1.94 0.41
CA GLN A 82 -7.66 1.08 -0.51
C GLN A 82 -7.12 -0.35 -0.53
N VAL A 83 -5.80 -0.54 -0.61
CA VAL A 83 -5.21 -1.88 -0.56
C VAL A 83 -5.47 -2.56 0.79
N ASN A 84 -5.41 -1.81 1.89
CA ASN A 84 -5.78 -2.34 3.20
C ASN A 84 -7.26 -2.69 3.30
N LYS A 85 -8.16 -1.92 2.68
CA LYS A 85 -9.60 -2.23 2.58
C LYS A 85 -9.80 -3.56 1.86
N ASP A 86 -9.18 -3.74 0.69
CA ASP A 86 -9.22 -5.00 -0.07
C ASP A 86 -8.73 -6.19 0.79
N ILE A 87 -7.65 -6.01 1.57
CA ILE A 87 -7.10 -7.05 2.46
C ILE A 87 -8.03 -7.34 3.64
N LEU A 88 -8.68 -6.33 4.22
CA LEU A 88 -9.62 -6.52 5.34
C LEU A 88 -10.88 -7.25 4.91
N GLU A 89 -11.36 -7.03 3.68
CA GLU A 89 -12.47 -7.79 3.08
C GLU A 89 -12.09 -9.27 2.94
N ASP A 90 -10.91 -9.56 2.38
CA ASP A 90 -10.36 -10.92 2.31
C ASP A 90 -10.24 -11.55 3.71
N ARG A 91 -9.73 -10.80 4.70
CA ARG A 91 -9.56 -11.27 6.08
C ARG A 91 -10.89 -11.57 6.77
N ALA A 92 -11.89 -10.72 6.60
CA ALA A 92 -13.21 -10.89 7.19
C ALA A 92 -13.90 -12.15 6.62
N ARG A 93 -13.83 -12.34 5.30
CA ARG A 93 -14.36 -13.56 4.66
C ARG A 93 -13.61 -14.81 5.13
N LEU A 94 -12.28 -14.75 5.26
CA LEU A 94 -11.49 -15.87 5.80
C LEU A 94 -11.93 -16.24 7.21
N ALA A 95 -12.08 -15.26 8.10
CA ALA A 95 -12.49 -15.49 9.49
C ALA A 95 -13.90 -16.10 9.58
N GLU A 96 -14.85 -15.64 8.75
CA GLU A 96 -16.20 -16.21 8.70
C GLU A 96 -16.17 -17.67 8.22
N LEU A 97 -15.40 -18.00 7.18
CA LEU A 97 -15.29 -19.39 6.70
C LEU A 97 -14.62 -20.30 7.74
N GLN A 98 -13.61 -19.81 8.46
CA GLN A 98 -12.98 -20.54 9.56
C GLN A 98 -13.99 -20.82 10.68
N LYS A 99 -14.81 -19.84 11.06
CA LYS A 99 -15.84 -19.98 12.09
C LYS A 99 -16.93 -20.98 11.67
N ARG A 100 -17.33 -20.99 10.40
CA ARG A 100 -18.29 -21.96 9.86
C ARG A 100 -17.72 -23.38 9.91
N SER A 101 -16.49 -23.56 9.42
CA SER A 101 -15.82 -24.85 9.40
C SER A 101 -15.59 -25.41 10.81
N SER A 102 -15.12 -24.60 11.76
CA SER A 102 -14.93 -25.04 13.16
C SER A 102 -16.23 -25.34 13.89
N GLY A 103 -17.34 -24.72 13.48
CA GLY A 103 -18.69 -25.01 13.97
C GLY A 103 -19.35 -26.25 13.34
N GLY A 104 -18.62 -27.05 12.57
CA GLY A 104 -19.12 -28.28 11.94
C GLY A 104 -20.02 -28.04 10.72
N ARG A 105 -20.02 -26.83 10.14
CA ARG A 105 -20.74 -26.54 8.89
C ARG A 105 -19.85 -26.79 7.69
N ASP A 106 -20.36 -27.55 6.73
CA ASP A 106 -19.69 -27.75 5.45
C ASP A 106 -19.57 -26.44 4.67
N LEU A 107 -18.40 -26.25 4.07
CA LEU A 107 -18.12 -25.14 3.17
C LEU A 107 -18.61 -25.52 1.75
N SER A 108 -19.19 -24.55 1.04
CA SER A 108 -19.64 -24.77 -0.34
C SER A 108 -18.46 -24.98 -1.30
N ARG A 109 -18.72 -25.45 -2.53
CA ARG A 109 -17.67 -25.53 -3.58
C ARG A 109 -17.07 -24.15 -3.86
N ASP A 110 -17.87 -23.10 -3.84
CA ASP A 110 -17.42 -21.72 -4.05
C ASP A 110 -16.56 -21.22 -2.89
N ASP A 111 -16.89 -21.58 -1.65
CA ASP A 111 -16.07 -21.27 -0.47
C ASP A 111 -14.69 -21.95 -0.57
N HIS A 112 -14.65 -23.22 -0.96
CA HIS A 112 -13.39 -23.94 -1.18
C HIS A 112 -12.59 -23.35 -2.36
N GLY A 113 -13.27 -22.99 -3.46
CA GLY A 113 -12.65 -22.32 -4.60
C GLY A 113 -12.01 -20.99 -4.19
N TRP A 114 -12.75 -20.17 -3.46
CA TRP A 114 -12.25 -18.89 -2.96
C TRP A 114 -11.07 -19.05 -2.00
N LEU A 115 -11.15 -19.97 -1.01
CA LEU A 115 -10.04 -20.20 -0.07
C LEU A 115 -8.78 -20.67 -0.79
N ARG A 116 -8.89 -21.52 -1.82
CA ARG A 116 -7.76 -21.96 -2.64
C ARG A 116 -7.11 -20.80 -3.40
N HIS A 117 -7.90 -19.94 -4.05
CA HIS A 117 -7.37 -18.75 -4.73
C HIS A 117 -6.74 -17.75 -3.76
N LEU A 118 -7.32 -17.57 -2.56
CA LEU A 118 -6.73 -16.73 -1.54
C LEU A 118 -5.39 -17.32 -1.06
N ALA A 119 -5.34 -18.64 -0.82
CA ALA A 119 -4.13 -19.33 -0.40
C ALA A 119 -3.02 -19.26 -1.46
N GLU A 120 -3.34 -19.39 -2.74
CA GLU A 120 -2.38 -19.19 -3.84
C GLU A 120 -1.87 -17.75 -3.89
N ARG A 121 -2.78 -16.77 -3.85
CA ARG A 121 -2.42 -15.33 -3.85
C ARG A 121 -1.47 -14.98 -2.70
N TYR A 122 -1.68 -15.59 -1.54
CA TYR A 122 -0.85 -15.41 -0.35
C TYR A 122 0.24 -16.48 -0.21
N ASP A 123 0.58 -17.24 -1.26
CA ASP A 123 1.74 -18.16 -1.32
C ASP A 123 1.74 -19.22 -0.19
N VAL A 124 0.54 -19.68 0.18
CA VAL A 124 0.33 -20.79 1.12
C VAL A 124 0.36 -22.13 0.40
N ILE A 125 -0.12 -22.17 -0.84
CA ILE A 125 -0.16 -23.33 -1.74
C ILE A 125 0.25 -22.93 -3.15
N ASP A 126 0.61 -23.90 -3.99
CA ASP A 126 0.70 -23.77 -5.44
C ASP A 126 -0.41 -24.61 -6.07
N LEU A 127 -1.35 -24.00 -6.80
CA LEU A 127 -2.47 -24.74 -7.40
C LEU A 127 -2.04 -25.75 -8.46
N LYS A 128 -0.80 -25.67 -8.94
CA LYS A 128 -0.22 -26.64 -9.88
C LYS A 128 0.34 -27.88 -9.17
N ASP A 129 0.55 -27.80 -7.87
CA ASP A 129 1.00 -28.92 -7.05
C ASP A 129 -0.16 -29.89 -6.76
N SER A 130 0.08 -31.18 -6.94
CA SER A 130 -0.90 -32.23 -6.69
C SER A 130 -1.29 -32.35 -5.21
N ASP A 131 -0.45 -31.86 -4.30
CA ASP A 131 -0.67 -31.87 -2.85
C ASP A 131 -1.67 -30.78 -2.41
N SER A 132 -2.01 -29.85 -3.31
CA SER A 132 -3.00 -28.78 -3.07
C SER A 132 -4.46 -29.27 -3.12
N ARG A 133 -4.69 -30.56 -3.39
CA ARG A 133 -6.04 -31.16 -3.48
C ARG A 133 -6.74 -31.30 -2.13
N ASP A 134 -5.97 -31.50 -1.05
CA ASP A 134 -6.49 -31.71 0.32
C ASP A 134 -6.58 -30.41 1.14
N PHE A 135 -6.55 -29.25 0.46
CA PHE A 135 -6.69 -27.95 1.09
C PHE A 135 -8.15 -27.63 1.45
N PRO A 136 -8.44 -27.01 2.62
CA PRO A 136 -7.48 -26.49 3.59
C PRO A 136 -7.17 -27.42 4.79
N THR A 137 -5.89 -27.62 5.10
CA THR A 137 -5.46 -28.13 6.42
C THR A 137 -5.44 -27.02 7.48
N ALA A 138 -5.51 -27.40 8.77
CA ALA A 138 -5.44 -26.44 9.88
C ALA A 138 -4.15 -25.59 9.86
N ALA A 139 -3.00 -26.20 9.52
CA ALA A 139 -1.73 -25.49 9.42
C ALA A 139 -1.73 -24.46 8.27
N GLN A 140 -2.31 -24.80 7.12
CA GLN A 140 -2.45 -23.88 5.99
C GLN A 140 -3.39 -22.71 6.33
N LEU A 141 -4.51 -22.97 7.03
CA LEU A 141 -5.40 -21.90 7.50
C LEU A 141 -4.73 -20.97 8.50
N ALA A 142 -3.94 -21.51 9.43
CA ALA A 142 -3.18 -20.70 10.38
C ALA A 142 -2.14 -19.82 9.66
N LYS A 143 -1.41 -20.39 8.69
CA LYS A 143 -0.46 -19.65 7.84
C LYS A 143 -1.19 -18.55 7.06
N LEU A 144 -2.36 -18.85 6.49
CA LEU A 144 -3.16 -17.86 5.75
C LEU A 144 -3.63 -16.72 6.65
N THR A 145 -4.12 -17.03 7.85
CA THR A 145 -4.54 -16.04 8.87
C THR A 145 -3.42 -15.08 9.25
N LEU A 146 -2.18 -15.57 9.30
CA LEU A 146 -1.00 -14.76 9.60
C LEU A 146 -0.60 -13.85 8.42
N ARG A 147 -0.83 -14.30 7.18
CA ARG A 147 -0.46 -13.58 5.95
C ARG A 147 -1.50 -12.54 5.52
N VAL A 148 -2.80 -12.82 5.63
CA VAL A 148 -3.90 -11.96 5.17
C VAL A 148 -4.20 -10.87 6.19
N ASP A 149 -3.37 -9.82 6.23
CA ASP A 149 -3.58 -8.68 7.11
C ASP A 149 -2.90 -7.41 6.58
N ILE A 150 -3.36 -6.26 7.07
CA ILE A 150 -3.02 -4.92 6.55
C ILE A 150 -1.55 -4.55 6.81
N ILE A 151 -1.07 -3.57 6.06
CA ILE A 151 0.19 -2.90 6.35
C ILE A 151 -0.13 -1.57 7.04
N PRO A 152 0.47 -1.25 8.21
CA PRO A 152 0.28 0.04 8.86
C PRO A 152 0.53 1.21 7.90
N PRO A 153 -0.43 2.13 7.72
CA PRO A 153 -0.25 3.29 6.84
C PRO A 153 1.02 4.09 7.13
N SER A 154 1.36 4.35 8.38
CA SER A 154 2.57 5.11 8.72
C SER A 154 3.87 4.42 8.27
N LEU A 155 3.89 3.09 8.31
CA LEU A 155 4.99 2.26 7.82
C LEU A 155 5.09 2.34 6.30
N ALA A 156 3.98 2.09 5.60
CA ALA A 156 3.94 2.14 4.13
C ALA A 156 4.33 3.52 3.59
N LEU A 157 3.82 4.60 4.19
CA LEU A 157 4.17 5.98 3.83
C LEU A 157 5.67 6.26 4.01
N SER A 158 6.25 5.80 5.12
CA SER A 158 7.67 6.04 5.43
C SER A 158 8.58 5.23 4.51
N GLN A 159 8.29 3.95 4.29
CA GLN A 159 9.06 3.12 3.36
C GLN A 159 8.91 3.66 1.94
N GLY A 160 7.71 3.99 1.49
CA GLY A 160 7.49 4.60 0.19
C GLY A 160 8.31 5.88 0.01
N ALA A 161 8.39 6.73 1.04
CA ALA A 161 9.22 7.94 1.00
C ALA A 161 10.72 7.64 0.82
N ILE A 162 11.24 6.64 1.53
CA ILE A 162 12.64 6.19 1.42
C ILE A 162 12.89 5.61 0.02
N GLU A 163 12.10 4.62 -0.40
CA GLU A 163 12.36 3.84 -1.60
C GLU A 163 12.16 4.63 -2.89
N SER A 164 11.25 5.61 -2.89
CA SER A 164 10.93 6.42 -4.08
C SER A 164 11.50 7.83 -4.04
N ALA A 165 12.23 8.20 -2.99
CA ALA A 165 12.62 9.57 -2.70
C ALA A 165 11.42 10.54 -2.76
N TYR A 166 10.32 10.20 -2.06
CA TYR A 166 9.04 10.94 -2.13
C TYR A 166 8.46 11.03 -3.56
N ALA A 167 8.56 9.94 -4.32
CA ALA A 167 8.21 9.81 -5.74
C ALA A 167 8.98 10.72 -6.71
N LEU A 168 10.19 11.16 -6.33
CA LEU A 168 11.11 11.88 -7.22
C LEU A 168 12.05 10.95 -7.99
N SER A 169 12.17 9.69 -7.57
CA SER A 169 12.98 8.69 -8.27
C SER A 169 12.44 8.43 -9.68
N ARG A 170 13.34 8.27 -10.66
CA ARG A 170 12.94 7.92 -12.03
C ARG A 170 12.13 6.63 -12.11
N PHE A 171 12.37 5.67 -11.21
CA PHE A 171 11.57 4.43 -11.18
C PHE A 171 10.13 4.66 -10.72
N ALA A 172 9.90 5.67 -9.87
CA ALA A 172 8.56 6.07 -9.50
C ALA A 172 7.85 6.73 -10.68
N VAL A 173 8.55 7.63 -11.40
CA VAL A 173 7.99 8.35 -12.57
C VAL A 173 7.76 7.42 -13.76
N GLU A 174 8.79 6.71 -14.24
CA GLU A 174 8.71 5.86 -15.43
C GLU A 174 7.98 4.53 -15.16
N GLY A 175 8.06 4.04 -13.94
CA GLY A 175 7.65 2.68 -13.59
C GLY A 175 6.51 2.60 -12.58
N ASN A 176 5.99 3.71 -12.06
CA ASN A 176 5.07 3.73 -10.92
C ASN A 176 5.60 2.92 -9.72
N ALA A 177 6.91 2.73 -9.61
CA ALA A 177 7.54 1.85 -8.63
C ALA A 177 7.87 2.63 -7.34
N LEU A 178 6.97 2.58 -6.37
CA LEU A 178 7.05 3.39 -5.15
C LEU A 178 7.83 2.72 -4.01
N PHE A 179 8.15 1.44 -4.13
CA PHE A 179 8.72 0.61 -3.04
C PHE A 179 9.97 -0.17 -3.43
N GLY A 180 10.65 0.21 -4.52
CA GLY A 180 11.95 -0.38 -4.89
C GLY A 180 11.92 -1.90 -5.15
N GLN A 181 10.77 -2.45 -5.56
CA GLN A 181 10.58 -3.88 -5.72
C GLN A 181 11.37 -4.43 -6.91
N TRP A 182 11.97 -5.61 -6.75
CA TRP A 182 12.79 -6.24 -7.78
C TRP A 182 11.95 -7.17 -8.64
N HIS A 183 12.27 -7.27 -9.92
CA HIS A 183 11.69 -8.25 -10.83
C HIS A 183 12.79 -8.79 -11.75
N TYR A 184 12.96 -10.11 -11.77
CA TYR A 184 13.96 -10.75 -12.64
C TYR A 184 13.49 -10.75 -14.10
N GLY A 185 14.37 -10.38 -15.03
CA GLY A 185 14.16 -10.48 -16.49
C GLY A 185 13.18 -9.48 -17.13
N LYS A 186 12.30 -8.83 -16.36
CA LYS A 186 11.37 -7.78 -16.81
C LYS A 186 11.39 -6.61 -15.82
N GLY A 187 11.37 -5.37 -16.29
CA GLY A 187 11.45 -4.17 -15.45
C GLY A 187 12.42 -3.12 -15.99
N LEU A 188 12.60 -2.02 -15.24
CA LEU A 188 13.51 -0.92 -15.54
C LEU A 188 14.94 -1.28 -15.08
N LYS A 189 15.92 -1.12 -15.97
CA LYS A 189 17.33 -1.34 -15.64
C LYS A 189 17.89 -0.16 -14.85
N PRO A 190 18.63 -0.36 -13.75
CA PRO A 190 19.43 0.69 -13.11
C PRO A 190 20.44 1.32 -14.08
N GLU A 191 20.72 2.62 -13.95
CA GLU A 191 21.72 3.31 -14.79
C GLU A 191 23.13 2.76 -14.56
N LYS A 192 23.40 2.31 -13.33
CA LYS A 192 24.63 1.61 -12.94
C LYS A 192 24.26 0.22 -12.45
N GLN A 193 24.47 -0.80 -13.29
CA GLN A 193 24.38 -2.19 -12.86
C GLN A 193 25.61 -2.54 -12.01
N ARG A 194 25.37 -3.11 -10.82
CA ARG A 194 26.44 -3.82 -10.11
C ARG A 194 26.63 -5.18 -10.77
N GLN A 195 27.79 -5.41 -11.40
CA GLN A 195 28.07 -6.64 -12.16
C GLN A 195 27.88 -7.92 -11.32
N GLU A 196 28.12 -7.83 -10.02
CA GLU A 196 27.96 -8.92 -9.05
C GLU A 196 26.50 -9.35 -8.76
N LEU A 197 25.50 -8.54 -9.15
CA LEU A 197 24.08 -8.80 -8.87
C LEU A 197 23.27 -9.29 -10.08
N GLY A 198 23.92 -9.50 -11.24
CA GLY A 198 23.27 -9.96 -12.48
C GLY A 198 22.33 -8.91 -13.12
N ASP A 199 21.44 -9.33 -14.04
CA ASP A 199 20.42 -8.45 -14.68
C ASP A 199 19.23 -8.21 -13.72
N TYR A 200 19.51 -7.67 -12.54
CA TYR A 200 18.45 -7.25 -11.63
C TYR A 200 17.77 -5.98 -12.17
N ARG A 201 16.44 -6.02 -12.25
CA ARG A 201 15.62 -4.91 -12.72
C ARG A 201 14.64 -4.49 -11.65
N ILE A 202 14.31 -3.21 -11.63
CA ILE A 202 13.26 -2.68 -10.75
C ILE A 202 11.93 -2.89 -11.46
N ALA A 203 10.96 -3.43 -10.72
CA ALA A 203 9.62 -3.69 -11.24
C ALA A 203 9.00 -2.41 -11.79
N SER A 204 8.24 -2.52 -12.88
CA SER A 204 7.35 -1.47 -13.37
C SER A 204 5.90 -1.92 -13.23
N PHE A 205 5.03 -0.95 -12.94
CA PHE A 205 3.63 -1.16 -12.64
C PHE A 205 2.77 -0.31 -13.56
N LYS A 206 1.60 -0.85 -13.94
CA LYS A 206 0.62 -0.11 -14.76
C LYS A 206 0.12 1.15 -14.05
N THR A 207 -0.01 1.10 -12.72
CA THR A 207 -0.49 2.21 -11.89
C THR A 207 0.22 2.23 -10.54
N PRO A 208 0.28 3.38 -9.84
CA PRO A 208 0.85 3.49 -8.50
C PRO A 208 0.20 2.54 -7.47
N ILE A 209 -1.13 2.36 -7.53
CA ILE A 209 -1.82 1.41 -6.63
C ILE A 209 -1.40 -0.05 -6.88
N ALA A 210 -1.01 -0.41 -8.11
CA ALA A 210 -0.47 -1.75 -8.39
C ALA A 210 0.90 -1.95 -7.71
N SER A 211 1.73 -0.91 -7.58
CA SER A 211 2.96 -0.98 -6.78
C SER A 211 2.67 -1.15 -5.29
N VAL A 212 1.65 -0.46 -4.76
CA VAL A 212 1.22 -0.65 -3.35
C VAL A 212 0.73 -2.08 -3.10
N ARG A 213 -0.05 -2.66 -4.03
CA ARG A 213 -0.47 -4.07 -3.95
C ARG A 213 0.72 -5.03 -3.97
N GLY A 214 1.67 -4.80 -4.86
CA GLY A 214 2.91 -5.57 -4.92
C GLY A 214 3.69 -5.51 -3.61
N TYR A 215 3.82 -4.30 -3.03
CA TYR A 215 4.52 -4.09 -1.76
C TYR A 215 3.83 -4.82 -0.60
N ALA A 216 2.50 -4.68 -0.48
CA ALA A 216 1.73 -5.37 0.54
C ALA A 216 1.81 -6.90 0.39
N ALA A 217 1.74 -7.42 -0.85
CA ALA A 217 1.91 -8.84 -1.13
C ALA A 217 3.28 -9.34 -0.67
N ASN A 218 4.37 -8.63 -0.99
CA ASN A 218 5.72 -9.00 -0.56
C ASN A 218 5.84 -9.09 0.97
N LEU A 219 5.36 -8.08 1.70
CA LEU A 219 5.35 -8.10 3.18
C LEU A 219 4.51 -9.25 3.75
N ASN A 220 3.40 -9.56 3.08
CA ASN A 220 2.46 -10.59 3.52
C ASN A 220 2.90 -12.01 3.16
N THR A 221 3.75 -12.23 2.16
CA THR A 221 4.09 -13.59 1.70
C THR A 221 5.55 -13.97 1.96
N ASN A 222 6.50 -13.05 1.79
CA ASN A 222 7.92 -13.37 1.83
C ASN A 222 8.31 -13.98 3.20
N PRO A 223 8.99 -15.15 3.23
CA PRO A 223 9.42 -15.79 4.47
C PRO A 223 10.27 -14.90 5.38
N ALA A 224 11.10 -14.02 4.81
CA ALA A 224 11.96 -13.10 5.55
C ALA A 224 11.19 -12.13 6.46
N TYR A 225 9.91 -11.87 6.16
CA TYR A 225 9.05 -10.98 6.94
C TYR A 225 8.07 -11.72 7.86
N ARG A 226 8.32 -13.01 8.13
CA ARG A 226 7.58 -13.75 9.17
C ARG A 226 7.56 -13.04 10.52
N PRO A 227 8.68 -12.45 11.04
CA PRO A 227 8.66 -11.72 12.30
C PRO A 227 7.69 -10.53 12.30
N PHE A 228 7.62 -9.76 11.21
CA PHE A 228 6.64 -8.68 11.05
C PHE A 228 5.21 -9.18 11.17
N ARG A 229 4.87 -10.28 10.50
CA ARG A 229 3.53 -10.86 10.55
C ARG A 229 3.18 -11.40 11.94
N GLU A 230 4.14 -12.01 12.64
CA GLU A 230 3.94 -12.48 14.02
C GLU A 230 3.69 -11.32 14.98
N MET A 231 4.50 -10.26 14.91
CA MET A 231 4.29 -9.05 15.71
C MET A 231 2.90 -8.43 15.42
N ARG A 232 2.48 -8.40 14.15
CA ARG A 232 1.17 -7.91 13.74
C ARG A 232 0.04 -8.76 14.31
N ALA A 233 0.17 -10.09 14.28
CA ALA A 233 -0.82 -11.01 14.86
C ALA A 233 -0.94 -10.83 16.38
N VAL A 234 0.18 -10.63 17.10
CA VAL A 234 0.16 -10.32 18.54
C VAL A 234 -0.53 -8.98 18.81
N ALA A 235 -0.26 -7.95 18.00
CA ALA A 235 -0.95 -6.67 18.16
C ALA A 235 -2.46 -6.80 17.94
N ARG A 236 -2.89 -7.54 16.90
CA ARG A 236 -4.30 -7.87 16.63
C ARG A 236 -4.96 -8.60 17.80
N SER A 237 -4.32 -9.62 18.36
CA SER A 237 -4.92 -10.43 19.44
C SER A 237 -5.13 -9.67 20.75
N ASN A 238 -4.51 -8.49 20.87
CA ASN A 238 -4.67 -7.59 22.01
C ASN A 238 -5.54 -6.37 21.66
N ASP A 239 -6.27 -6.41 20.54
CA ASP A 239 -7.10 -5.33 20.00
C ASP A 239 -6.37 -3.98 19.92
N ARG A 240 -5.06 -4.02 19.61
CA ARG A 240 -4.22 -2.83 19.50
C ARG A 240 -4.23 -2.32 18.07
N VAL A 241 -4.14 -0.99 17.94
CA VAL A 241 -3.80 -0.35 16.67
C VAL A 241 -2.46 -0.89 16.17
N LEU A 242 -2.42 -1.25 14.89
CA LEU A 242 -1.23 -1.77 14.25
C LEU A 242 -0.25 -0.62 13.96
N HIS A 243 0.52 -0.24 14.96
CA HIS A 243 1.42 0.90 14.83
C HIS A 243 2.67 0.57 14.00
N GLY A 244 2.90 1.34 12.93
CA GLY A 244 4.05 1.16 12.05
C GLY A 244 5.39 1.30 12.79
N ASN A 245 5.48 2.24 13.74
CA ASN A 245 6.66 2.48 14.57
C ASN A 245 7.11 1.25 15.39
N ALA A 246 6.15 0.44 15.85
CA ALA A 246 6.42 -0.78 16.58
C ALA A 246 6.73 -1.93 15.61
N LEU A 247 5.85 -2.13 14.62
CA LEU A 247 5.89 -3.29 13.74
C LEU A 247 7.10 -3.33 12.79
N VAL A 248 7.68 -2.18 12.44
CA VAL A 248 8.90 -2.12 11.62
C VAL A 248 10.08 -2.91 12.21
N ALA A 249 10.09 -3.19 13.52
CA ALA A 249 11.12 -4.03 14.13
C ALA A 249 11.18 -5.44 13.50
N GLY A 250 10.04 -5.95 13.01
CA GLY A 250 9.94 -7.24 12.32
C GLY A 250 10.45 -7.24 10.87
N LEU A 251 10.92 -6.09 10.37
CA LEU A 251 11.37 -5.89 8.98
C LEU A 251 12.89 -5.70 8.87
N LYS A 252 13.68 -6.26 9.80
CA LYS A 252 15.15 -6.19 9.74
C LYS A 252 15.73 -6.67 8.41
N ALA A 253 15.11 -7.69 7.78
CA ALA A 253 15.53 -8.24 6.50
C ALA A 253 15.04 -7.43 5.27
N TYR A 254 14.33 -6.31 5.47
CA TYR A 254 13.84 -5.50 4.36
C TYR A 254 14.97 -4.75 3.65
N SER A 255 16.01 -4.38 4.40
CA SER A 255 17.18 -3.67 3.88
C SER A 255 18.45 -4.31 4.43
N GLU A 256 19.51 -4.36 3.61
CA GLU A 256 20.86 -4.75 4.03
C GLU A 256 21.38 -3.89 5.19
N ARG A 257 20.86 -2.66 5.33
CA ARG A 257 21.17 -1.74 6.43
C ARG A 257 20.59 -2.19 7.78
N GLY A 258 19.68 -3.17 7.79
CA GLY A 258 19.14 -3.79 9.00
C GLY A 258 18.54 -2.77 9.99
N VAL A 259 19.12 -2.69 11.18
CA VAL A 259 18.63 -1.81 12.26
C VAL A 259 18.68 -0.32 11.88
N ALA A 260 19.70 0.11 11.13
CA ALA A 260 19.80 1.50 10.70
C ALA A 260 18.65 1.91 9.78
N TYR A 261 18.11 0.98 8.97
CA TYR A 261 16.92 1.22 8.17
C TYR A 261 15.65 1.32 9.05
N ILE A 262 15.54 0.45 10.05
CA ILE A 262 14.45 0.50 11.03
C ILE A 262 14.40 1.87 11.72
N ASP A 263 15.54 2.37 12.17
CA ASP A 263 15.62 3.67 12.85
C ASP A 263 15.30 4.84 11.93
N GLU A 264 15.68 4.77 10.66
CA GLU A 264 15.30 5.75 9.64
C GLU A 264 13.78 5.79 9.43
N VAL A 265 13.14 4.63 9.29
CA VAL A 265 11.67 4.53 9.17
C VAL A 265 10.99 5.15 10.39
N ARG A 266 11.42 4.78 11.61
CA ARG A 266 10.87 5.36 12.86
C ARG A 266 11.09 6.88 12.94
N GLY A 267 12.25 7.34 12.48
CA GLY A 267 12.58 8.76 12.37
C GLY A 267 11.60 9.50 11.46
N LEU A 268 11.31 8.95 10.28
CA LEU A 268 10.34 9.53 9.34
C LEU A 268 8.92 9.55 9.89
N ILE A 269 8.48 8.46 10.54
CA ILE A 269 7.17 8.41 11.21
C ILE A 269 7.08 9.55 12.23
N ARG A 270 8.09 9.70 13.09
CA ARG A 270 8.11 10.71 14.16
C ARG A 270 8.17 12.14 13.61
N VAL A 271 9.13 12.45 12.75
CA VAL A 271 9.39 13.82 12.26
C VAL A 271 8.23 14.34 11.41
N ASN A 272 7.56 13.48 10.66
CA ASN A 272 6.43 13.88 9.83
C ASN A 272 5.07 13.75 10.55
N GLY A 273 5.04 13.11 11.73
CA GLY A 273 3.84 12.87 12.53
C GLY A 273 2.89 11.84 11.89
N LEU A 274 3.44 10.78 11.27
CA LEU A 274 2.66 9.82 10.50
C LEU A 274 1.90 8.81 11.37
N SER A 275 2.16 8.72 12.67
CA SER A 275 1.45 7.77 13.55
C SER A 275 -0.07 7.93 13.51
N GLY A 276 -0.59 9.15 13.32
CA GLY A 276 -2.03 9.39 13.18
C GLY A 276 -2.64 8.72 11.94
N THR A 277 -1.85 8.41 10.92
CA THR A 277 -2.34 7.71 9.72
C THR A 277 -2.65 6.24 9.98
N ASP A 278 -2.16 5.63 11.07
CA ASP A 278 -2.43 4.23 11.38
C ASP A 278 -3.90 3.96 11.78
N THR A 279 -4.66 5.02 12.10
CA THR A 279 -6.09 4.95 12.37
C THR A 279 -6.93 5.70 11.34
N ALA A 280 -6.32 6.11 10.22
CA ALA A 280 -7.06 6.72 9.13
C ALA A 280 -7.90 5.68 8.38
N GLU A 281 -9.04 6.11 7.89
CA GLU A 281 -9.97 5.28 7.11
C GLU A 281 -10.23 5.94 5.76
N LEU A 282 -10.47 5.12 4.75
CA LEU A 282 -10.86 5.63 3.43
C LEU A 282 -12.35 5.97 3.48
N GLU A 283 -12.72 7.18 3.05
CA GLU A 283 -14.11 7.59 2.91
C GLU A 283 -14.88 6.62 2.00
N ASP A 284 -16.14 6.36 2.36
CA ASP A 284 -17.05 5.67 1.47
C ASP A 284 -17.54 6.63 0.38
N GLY A 285 -17.36 6.23 -0.88
CA GLY A 285 -17.76 7.03 -2.02
C GLY A 285 -17.19 6.51 -3.33
N PRO A 286 -17.65 7.05 -4.46
CA PRO A 286 -17.08 6.70 -5.75
C PRO A 286 -15.61 7.18 -5.81
N PRO A 287 -14.71 6.39 -6.42
CA PRO A 287 -13.31 6.80 -6.55
C PRO A 287 -13.19 8.08 -7.40
N ILE A 288 -12.27 8.95 -6.99
CA ILE A 288 -11.88 10.14 -7.72
C ILE A 288 -10.55 9.84 -8.41
N GLU A 289 -10.58 9.66 -9.72
CA GLU A 289 -9.39 9.46 -10.52
C GLU A 289 -8.74 10.81 -10.84
N LEU A 290 -7.50 10.98 -10.40
CA LEU A 290 -6.65 12.08 -10.81
C LEU A 290 -5.88 11.64 -12.05
N ARG A 291 -6.32 12.14 -13.20
CA ARG A 291 -5.58 11.96 -14.44
C ARG A 291 -4.44 12.96 -14.48
N ALA A 292 -3.23 12.43 -14.43
CA ALA A 292 -2.02 13.18 -14.71
C ALA A 292 -2.06 13.64 -16.18
N GLY A 293 -2.67 14.80 -16.42
CA GLY A 293 -2.66 15.47 -17.70
C GLY A 293 -1.45 16.39 -17.76
N LEU A 294 -0.29 15.80 -18.04
CA LEU A 294 0.99 16.49 -18.29
C LEU A 294 1.41 17.40 -17.14
N PHE A 295 2.28 16.90 -16.27
CA PHE A 295 3.26 17.77 -15.66
C PHE A 295 4.61 17.38 -16.24
#